data_AF-A0A959A4Z5-F1
#
_entry.id   AF-A0A959A4Z5-F1
#
_cell.length_a   1.000
_cell.length_b   1.000
_cell.length_c   1.000
_cell.angle_alpha   90.00
_cell.angle_beta   90.00
_cell.angle_gamma   90.00
#
_symmetry.space_group_name_H-M   'P 1'
#
loop_
_entity.id
_entity.type
_entity.pdbx_description
1 polymer ?
#
loop_
_entity_poly.entity_id
_entity_poly.type
_entity_poly.pdbx_seq_one_letter_code
_entity_poly.pdbx_strand_id
1 'polypeptide(L)' 'MKTETSYNHKTVKHALQLYVAGDVHTNTIVNFWSVLKRGLYGIYHQVSDKHLERYLDEFSARFN' A
#
# COMPACT_ATOMS: atom_id res chain seq x y z
N MET A 1 16.76 17.47 18.02
CA MET A 1 15.40 18.06 17.89
C MET A 1 14.47 16.94 17.41
N LYS A 2 13.73 16.30 18.32
CA LYS A 2 12.69 15.31 17.95
C LYS A 2 11.38 16.07 17.85
N THR A 3 10.79 16.12 16.67
CA THR A 3 9.46 16.70 16.45
C THR A 3 8.43 15.68 16.91
N GLU A 4 7.82 15.89 18.08
CA GLU A 4 6.67 15.10 18.51
C GLU A 4 5.43 15.58 17.76
N THR A 5 5.26 15.07 16.55
CA THR A 5 4.03 15.26 15.79
C THR A 5 3.02 14.23 16.31
N SER A 6 2.00 14.69 17.02
CA SER A 6 0.87 13.84 17.45
C SER A 6 0.07 13.41 16.22
N TYR A 7 0.42 12.28 15.62
CA TYR A 7 -0.35 11.67 14.54
C TYR A 7 -1.49 10.84 15.15
N ASN A 8 -2.73 11.19 14.82
CA ASN A 8 -3.92 10.43 15.22
C ASN A 8 -4.05 9.15 14.36
N HIS A 9 -3.30 8.11 14.71
CA HIS A 9 -3.35 6.82 14.03
C HIS A 9 -4.59 6.04 14.44
N LYS A 10 -5.43 5.65 13.46
CA LYS A 10 -6.62 4.83 13.68
C LYS A 10 -6.44 3.47 13.00
N THR A 11 -7.06 2.44 13.56
CA THR A 11 -6.90 1.05 13.10
C THR A 11 -8.27 0.40 12.90
N VAL A 12 -8.37 -0.47 11.90
CA VAL A 12 -9.57 -1.30 11.64
C VAL A 12 -9.23 -2.77 11.91
N LYS A 13 -10.09 -3.48 12.65
CA LYS A 13 -9.88 -4.89 13.02
C LYS A 13 -10.60 -5.84 12.06
N HIS A 14 -9.92 -6.20 10.97
CA HIS A 14 -10.44 -7.15 9.96
C HIS A 14 -10.77 -8.54 10.54
N ALA A 15 -10.13 -8.96 11.64
CA ALA A 15 -10.42 -10.22 12.32
C ALA A 15 -11.85 -10.31 12.89
N LEU A 16 -12.49 -9.17 13.14
CA LEU A 16 -13.88 -9.09 13.61
C LEU A 16 -14.87 -8.87 12.45
N GLN A 17 -14.43 -9.12 11.20
CA GLN A 17 -15.19 -8.81 9.98
C GLN A 17 -15.59 -7.33 9.85
N LEU A 18 -14.84 -6.44 10.52
CA LEU A 18 -14.98 -4.98 10.38
C LEU A 18 -13.97 -4.49 9.33
N TYR A 19 -14.47 -3.96 8.22
CA TYR A 19 -13.67 -3.47 7.09
C TYR A 19 -13.64 -1.94 6.95
N VAL A 20 -14.63 -1.27 7.54
CA VAL A 20 -14.80 0.19 7.53
C VAL A 20 -15.26 0.64 8.91
N ALA A 21 -14.64 1.69 9.45
CA ALA A 21 -15.04 2.32 10.71
C ALA A 21 -15.15 3.85 10.51
N GLY A 22 -16.34 4.32 10.12
CA GLY A 22 -16.53 5.69 9.63
C GLY A 22 -15.69 5.92 8.37
N ASP A 23 -14.91 7.00 8.36
CA ASP A 23 -13.98 7.32 7.26
C ASP A 23 -12.63 6.56 7.35
N VAL A 24 -12.49 5.64 8.32
CA VAL A 24 -11.27 4.84 8.49
C VAL A 24 -11.42 3.52 7.74
N HIS A 25 -10.62 3.34 6.70
CA HIS A 25 -10.50 2.09 5.96
C HIS A 25 -9.10 1.91 5.37
N THR A 26 -8.71 0.66 5.09
CA THR A 26 -7.43 0.35 4.44
C THR A 26 -7.58 0.02 2.95
N ASN A 27 -8.76 0.24 2.36
CA ASN A 27 -9.08 -0.20 1.00
C ASN A 27 -8.14 0.38 -0.07
N THR A 28 -7.79 1.67 0.03
CA THR A 28 -6.89 2.34 -0.93
C THR A 28 -5.52 1.65 -1.00
N ILE A 29 -4.88 1.45 0.15
CA ILE A 29 -3.56 0.83 0.20
C ILE A 29 -3.61 -0.66 -0.15
N VAL A 30 -4.65 -1.38 0.24
CA VAL A 30 -4.85 -2.79 -0.14
C VAL A 30 -5.03 -2.93 -1.66
N ASN A 31 -5.75 -2.00 -2.29
CA ASN A 31 -5.91 -1.97 -3.74
C ASN A 31 -4.56 -1.71 -4.44
N PHE A 32 -3.76 -0.75 -3.97
CA PHE A 32 -2.42 -0.49 -4.49
C PHE A 32 -1.56 -1.76 -4.51
N TRP A 33 -1.45 -2.47 -3.38
CA TRP A 33 -0.69 -3.73 -3.32
C TRP A 33 -1.23 -4.81 -4.24
N SER A 34 -2.54 -4.84 -4.46
CA SER A 34 -3.17 -5.79 -5.38
C SER A 34 -2.77 -5.51 -6.84
N VAL A 35 -2.69 -4.24 -7.24
CA VAL A 35 -2.23 -3.82 -8.57
C VAL A 35 -0.74 -4.11 -8.74
N LEU A 36 0.09 -3.70 -7.77
CA LEU A 36 1.54 -3.96 -7.80
C LEU A 36 1.83 -5.45 -7.99
N LYS A 37 1.25 -6.31 -7.15
CA LYS A 37 1.48 -7.77 -7.23
C LYS A 37 1.09 -8.33 -8.60
N ARG A 38 -0.07 -7.96 -9.14
CA ARG A 38 -0.50 -8.40 -10.48
C ARG A 38 0.45 -7.92 -11.57
N GLY A 39 0.93 -6.68 -11.47
CA GLY A 39 1.91 -6.12 -12.39
C GLY A 39 3.25 -6.83 -12.33
N LEU A 40 3.72 -7.17 -11.13
CA LEU A 40 4.92 -7.99 -10.97
C LEU A 40 4.74 -9.38 -11.61
N TYR A 41 3.63 -10.07 -11.35
CA TYR A 41 3.40 -11.40 -11.94
C TYR A 41 3.19 -11.37 -13.46
N GLY A 42 2.49 -10.36 -14.00
CA GLY A 42 2.06 -10.34 -15.41
C GLY A 42 2.99 -9.57 -16.35
N ILE A 43 3.69 -8.55 -15.88
CA ILE A 43 4.57 -7.71 -16.70
C ILE A 43 6.03 -8.11 -16.44
N TYR A 44 6.41 -8.19 -15.16
CA TYR A 44 7.80 -8.40 -14.74
C TYR A 44 8.08 -9.85 -14.36
N HIS A 45 8.31 -10.70 -15.37
CA HIS A 45 8.56 -12.13 -15.15
C HIS A 45 9.88 -12.44 -14.42
N GLN A 46 10.80 -11.48 -14.32
CA GLN A 46 12.04 -11.57 -13.53
C GLN A 46 12.32 -10.27 -12.78
N VAL A 47 11.87 -10.20 -11.54
CA VAL A 47 12.11 -9.07 -10.63
C VAL A 47 13.44 -9.29 -9.90
N SER A 48 14.25 -8.24 -9.80
CA SER A 48 15.46 -8.25 -8.97
C SER A 48 15.32 -7.22 -7.87
N ASP A 49 15.73 -7.58 -6.65
CA ASP A 49 15.73 -6.70 -5.47
C ASP A 49 16.48 -5.39 -5.72
N LYS A 50 17.51 -5.42 -6.60
CA LYS A 50 18.30 -4.24 -6.99
C LYS A 50 17.47 -3.12 -7.63
N HIS A 51 16.29 -3.43 -8.15
CA HIS A 51 15.45 -2.47 -8.86
C HIS A 51 14.07 -2.28 -8.19
N LEU A 52 13.89 -2.77 -6.95
CA LEU A 52 12.60 -2.75 -6.27
C LEU A 52 12.02 -1.33 -6.15
N GLU A 53 12.88 -0.36 -5.85
CA GLU A 53 12.54 1.07 -5.81
C GLU A 53 11.90 1.57 -7.12
N ARG A 54 12.44 1.16 -8.28
CA ARG A 54 11.95 1.60 -9.59
C ARG A 54 10.56 1.06 -9.89
N TYR A 55 10.29 -0.19 -9.51
CA TYR A 55 8.95 -0.77 -9.66
C TYR A 55 7.97 -0.04 -8.73
N LEU A 56 8.34 0.21 -7.48
CA LEU A 56 7.48 0.95 -6.55
C LEU A 56 7.17 2.37 -7.04
N ASP A 57 8.16 3.09 -7.57
CA ASP A 57 7.99 4.43 -8.13
C ASP A 57 7.04 4.43 -9.33
N GLU A 58 7.20 3.48 -10.25
CA GLU A 58 6.31 3.33 -11.41
C GLU A 58 4.87 3.04 -11.00
N PHE A 59 4.64 2.09 -10.10
CA PHE A 59 3.29 1.75 -9.65
C PHE A 59 2.67 2.86 -8.80
N SER A 60 3.47 3.60 -8.02
CA SER A 60 3.03 4.79 -7.29
C SER A 60 2.59 5.88 -8.26
N ALA A 61 3.39 6.18 -9.28
CA ALA A 61 3.06 7.17 -10.31
C ALA A 61 1.80 6.80 -11.11
N ARG A 62 1.53 5.51 -11.32
CA ARG A 62 0.32 5.03 -12.01
C ARG A 62 -0.94 5.01 -11.14
N PHE A 63 -0.79 4.98 -9.83
CA PHE A 63 -1.92 4.87 -8.89
C PHE A 63 -2.44 6.23 -8.41
N ASN A 64 -1.66 7.29 -8.63
CA ASN A 64 -2.06 8.70 -8.44
C ASN A 64 -2.85 9.23 -9.64
#